data_AF-V4PZS9-F1
#
_entry.id   AF-V4PZS9-F1
#
_cell.length_a   1.000
_cell.length_b   1.000
_cell.length_c   1.000
_cell.angle_alpha   90.00
_cell.angle_beta   90.00
_cell.angle_gamma   90.00
#
_symmetry.space_group_name_H-M   'P 1'
#
loop_
_entity.id
_entity.type
_entity.pdbx_description
1 polymer ?
#
loop_
_entity_poly.entity_id
_entity_poly.type
_entity_poly.pdbx_seq_one_letter_code
_entity_poly.pdbx_strand_id
1 'polypeptide(L)'
;MNDDALTLPADLDVRLMHLKAKTKFAPDDMYVGYLPEEHQPAAEKLINDLISKLQVELPKKPSKTYLKEQISDTYAWFDLSDTEDRERCILYLEQTLEAVGVPPSERAISKWLPPFDLTAMLAHPHLEN
;
A
#
# COMPACT_ATOMS: atom_id res chain seq x y z
N MET A 1 -8.02 4.82 -21.53
CA MET A 1 -7.60 3.70 -20.66
C MET A 1 -8.87 2.94 -20.34
N ASN A 2 -8.97 1.66 -20.72
CA ASN A 2 -10.12 0.85 -20.32
C ASN A 2 -9.97 0.53 -18.83
N ASP A 3 -10.92 0.99 -18.01
CA ASP A 3 -11.02 0.60 -16.61
C ASP A 3 -11.52 -0.85 -16.58
N ASP A 4 -10.60 -1.78 -16.36
CA ASP A 4 -10.94 -3.20 -16.21
C ASP A 4 -11.62 -3.39 -14.84
N ALA A 5 -12.81 -3.97 -14.86
CA ALA A 5 -13.57 -4.18 -13.64
C ALA A 5 -12.90 -5.28 -12.79
N LEU A 6 -12.61 -4.98 -11.52
CA LEU A 6 -12.05 -5.94 -10.59
C LEU A 6 -13.09 -7.01 -10.26
N THR A 7 -12.70 -8.28 -10.37
CA THR A 7 -13.50 -9.39 -9.83
C THR A 7 -13.23 -9.52 -8.34
N LEU A 8 -14.10 -8.93 -7.52
CA LEU A 8 -13.95 -8.93 -6.07
C LEU A 8 -14.36 -10.29 -5.47
N PRO A 9 -13.62 -10.79 -4.46
CA PRO A 9 -14.01 -12.00 -3.74
C PRO A 9 -15.27 -11.77 -2.89
N ALA A 10 -16.11 -12.79 -2.74
CA ALA A 10 -17.32 -12.71 -1.90
C ALA A 10 -17.00 -12.43 -0.41
N ASP A 11 -15.82 -12.86 0.03
CA ASP A 11 -15.27 -12.69 1.37
C ASP A 11 -14.31 -11.47 1.48
N LEU A 12 -14.41 -10.49 0.57
CA LEU A 12 -13.60 -9.27 0.56
C LEU A 12 -13.52 -8.58 1.93
N ASP A 13 -14.67 -8.37 2.55
CA ASP A 13 -14.80 -7.69 3.85
C ASP A 13 -13.98 -8.39 4.94
N VAL A 14 -14.12 -9.72 5.02
CA VAL A 14 -13.40 -10.57 5.97
C VAL A 14 -11.89 -10.48 5.73
N ARG A 15 -11.45 -10.60 4.47
CA ARG A 15 -10.02 -10.52 4.10
C ARG A 15 -9.40 -9.19 4.50
N LEU A 16 -10.08 -8.08 4.18
CA LEU A 16 -9.61 -6.74 4.51
C LEU A 16 -9.63 -6.49 6.04
N MET A 17 -10.64 -6.97 6.75
CA MET A 17 -10.70 -6.89 8.20
C MET A 17 -9.55 -7.65 8.88
N HIS A 18 -9.25 -8.87 8.42
CA HIS A 18 -8.10 -9.63 8.89
C HIS A 18 -6.78 -8.92 8.62
N LEU A 19 -6.60 -8.32 7.44
CA LEU A 19 -5.40 -7.56 7.11
C LEU A 19 -5.25 -6.29 7.95
N LYS A 20 -6.36 -5.59 8.21
CA LYS A 20 -6.40 -4.40 9.06
C LYS A 20 -6.03 -4.72 10.51
N ALA A 21 -6.45 -5.86 11.03
CA ALA A 21 -6.18 -6.29 12.41
C ALA A 21 -4.72 -6.66 12.67
N LYS A 22 -3.91 -6.95 11.63
CA LYS A 22 -2.47 -7.20 11.79
C LYS A 22 -1.75 -5.92 12.18
N THR A 23 -0.88 -6.02 13.18
CA THR A 23 0.17 -5.02 13.44
C THR A 23 1.19 -5.08 12.31
N LYS A 24 1.44 -3.94 11.67
CA LYS A 24 2.15 -3.90 10.38
C LYS A 24 3.63 -3.59 10.55
N PHE A 25 3.88 -2.59 11.37
CA PHE A 25 5.18 -1.95 11.48
C PHE A 25 5.84 -2.15 12.84
N ALA A 26 5.37 -3.13 13.61
CA ALA A 26 6.06 -3.57 14.83
C ALA A 26 7.26 -4.46 14.47
N PRO A 27 8.30 -4.49 15.33
CA PRO A 27 9.44 -5.37 15.14
C PRO A 27 9.03 -6.85 15.13
N ASP A 28 9.74 -7.64 14.31
CA ASP A 28 9.69 -9.10 14.27
C ASP A 28 11.08 -9.68 14.03
N ASP A 29 11.18 -11.00 13.87
CA ASP A 29 12.46 -11.72 13.69
C ASP A 29 13.34 -11.16 12.56
N MET A 30 12.74 -10.53 11.53
CA MET A 30 13.45 -10.07 10.33
C MET A 30 13.29 -8.57 10.05
N TYR A 31 12.57 -7.83 10.90
CA TYR A 31 12.31 -6.40 10.71
C TYR A 31 12.41 -5.67 12.05
N VAL A 32 13.21 -4.61 12.09
CA VAL A 32 13.52 -3.88 13.34
C VAL A 32 12.37 -2.98 13.84
N GLY A 33 11.28 -2.87 13.08
CA GLY A 33 10.20 -1.93 13.34
C GLY A 33 10.39 -0.61 12.58
N TYR A 34 9.35 0.20 12.52
CA TYR A 34 9.41 1.47 11.78
C TYR A 34 10.40 2.44 12.42
N LEU A 35 11.23 3.08 11.60
CA LEU A 35 12.19 4.06 12.08
C LEU A 35 11.94 5.46 11.51
N PRO A 36 11.84 6.50 12.36
CA PRO A 36 11.86 6.44 13.83
C PRO A 36 10.55 5.85 14.40
N GLU A 37 10.62 5.20 15.57
CA GLU A 37 9.49 4.50 16.21
C GLU A 37 8.27 5.41 16.41
N GLU A 38 8.50 6.70 16.66
CA GLU A 38 7.44 7.71 16.80
C GLU A 38 6.54 7.84 15.57
N HIS A 39 7.03 7.49 14.39
CA HIS A 39 6.27 7.50 13.13
C HIS A 39 5.54 6.19 12.84
N GLN A 40 5.84 5.11 13.57
CA GLN A 40 5.16 3.82 13.43
C GLN A 40 3.62 3.92 13.44
N PRO A 41 2.96 4.63 14.38
CA PRO A 41 1.51 4.73 14.36
C PRO A 41 0.97 5.48 13.14
N ALA A 42 1.72 6.45 12.60
CA ALA A 42 1.34 7.16 11.39
C ALA A 42 1.44 6.26 10.15
N ALA A 43 2.53 5.51 10.03
CA ALA A 43 2.73 4.51 8.98
C ALA A 43 1.62 3.44 9.00
N GLU A 44 1.33 2.88 10.18
CA GLU A 44 0.26 1.90 10.32
C GLU A 44 -1.12 2.47 9.98
N LYS A 45 -1.37 3.72 10.39
CA LYS A 45 -2.61 4.42 10.06
C LYS A 45 -2.79 4.57 8.55
N LEU A 46 -1.74 4.89 7.78
CA LEU A 46 -1.82 5.05 6.32
C LEU A 46 -2.33 3.77 5.63
N ILE A 47 -1.76 2.61 5.98
CA ILE A 47 -2.20 1.33 5.42
C ILE A 47 -3.62 0.97 5.90
N ASN A 48 -3.93 1.23 7.17
CA ASN A 48 -5.28 0.96 7.70
C ASN A 48 -6.35 1.86 7.06
N ASP A 49 -6.03 3.10 6.75
CA ASP A 49 -6.90 4.04 6.02
C ASP A 49 -7.12 3.55 4.58
N LEU A 50 -6.06 3.14 3.89
CA LEU A 50 -6.16 2.51 2.57
C LEU A 50 -7.14 1.33 2.61
N ILE A 51 -6.92 0.37 3.52
CA ILE A 51 -7.79 -0.82 3.65
C ILE A 51 -9.24 -0.41 3.90
N SER A 52 -9.46 0.57 4.78
CA SER A 52 -10.80 1.05 5.11
C SER A 52 -11.50 1.70 3.93
N LYS A 53 -10.78 2.51 3.13
CA LYS A 53 -11.29 3.10 1.89
C LYS A 53 -11.68 2.02 0.89
N LEU A 54 -10.81 1.05 0.66
CA LEU A 54 -11.06 -0.05 -0.28
C LEU A 54 -12.26 -0.90 0.14
N GLN A 55 -12.40 -1.17 1.44
CA GLN A 55 -13.54 -1.91 2.00
C GLN A 55 -14.89 -1.22 1.69
N VAL A 56 -14.92 0.11 1.72
CA VAL A 56 -16.15 0.89 1.49
C VAL A 56 -16.41 1.15 0.01
N GLU A 57 -15.37 1.44 -0.77
CA GLU A 57 -15.51 1.96 -2.13
C GLU A 57 -15.46 0.87 -3.21
N LEU A 58 -14.65 -0.18 -3.07
CA LEU A 58 -14.56 -1.24 -4.08
C LEU A 58 -15.89 -1.96 -4.32
N PRO A 59 -16.71 -2.31 -3.30
CA PRO A 59 -18.01 -2.94 -3.54
C PRO A 59 -18.97 -2.07 -4.35
N LYS A 60 -18.83 -0.74 -4.27
CA LYS A 60 -19.64 0.22 -5.03
C LYS A 60 -19.07 0.48 -6.43
N LYS A 61 -17.74 0.48 -6.54
CA LYS A 61 -16.98 0.78 -7.74
C LYS A 61 -15.75 -0.14 -7.83
N PRO A 62 -15.91 -1.36 -8.39
CA PRO A 62 -14.80 -2.31 -8.55
C PRO A 62 -13.90 -1.91 -9.71
N SER A 63 -13.12 -0.84 -9.53
CA SER A 63 -12.28 -0.23 -10.55
C SER A 63 -10.80 -0.53 -10.29
N LYS A 64 -10.13 -1.11 -11.28
CA LYS A 64 -8.69 -1.35 -11.23
C LYS A 64 -7.90 -0.04 -11.23
N THR A 65 -8.38 0.98 -11.96
CA THR A 65 -7.79 2.32 -11.92
C THR A 65 -7.88 2.92 -10.53
N TYR A 66 -9.05 2.86 -9.88
CA TYR A 66 -9.21 3.36 -8.51
C TYR A 66 -8.27 2.66 -7.53
N LEU A 67 -8.18 1.33 -7.58
CA LEU A 67 -7.24 0.57 -6.75
C LEU A 67 -5.80 1.01 -7.00
N LYS A 68 -5.40 1.18 -8.27
CA LYS A 68 -4.05 1.62 -8.64
C LYS A 68 -3.72 3.01 -8.09
N GLU A 69 -4.65 3.95 -8.18
CA GLU A 69 -4.51 5.30 -7.62
C GLU A 69 -4.30 5.23 -6.10
N GLN A 70 -5.17 4.52 -5.37
CA GLN A 70 -5.05 4.41 -3.91
C GLN A 70 -3.75 3.73 -3.46
N ILE A 71 -3.29 2.70 -4.17
CA ILE A 71 -2.00 2.04 -3.91
C ILE A 71 -0.83 3.00 -4.15
N SER A 72 -0.85 3.74 -5.26
CA SER A 72 0.21 4.68 -5.62
C SER A 72 0.29 5.85 -4.63
N ASP A 73 -0.86 6.45 -4.28
CA ASP A 73 -0.95 7.51 -3.28
C ASP A 73 -0.41 7.04 -1.93
N THR A 74 -0.76 5.83 -1.51
CA THR A 74 -0.27 5.28 -0.23
C THR A 74 1.23 5.05 -0.27
N TYR A 75 1.76 4.46 -1.34
CA TYR A 75 3.20 4.19 -1.49
C TYR A 75 4.03 5.48 -1.51
N ALA A 76 3.52 6.57 -2.11
CA ALA A 76 4.22 7.84 -2.16
C ALA A 76 4.57 8.42 -0.78
N TRP A 77 3.79 8.11 0.26
CA TRP A 77 4.13 8.49 1.65
C TRP A 77 5.38 7.79 2.18
N PHE A 78 5.71 6.62 1.64
CA PHE A 78 6.84 5.82 2.07
C PHE A 78 8.09 6.02 1.18
N ASP A 79 7.99 6.79 0.10
CA ASP A 79 9.10 6.95 -0.86
C ASP A 79 10.42 7.42 -0.20
N LEU A 80 10.29 8.29 0.81
CA LEU A 80 11.38 8.84 1.61
C LEU A 80 11.72 8.04 2.88
N SER A 81 11.01 6.94 3.15
CA SER A 81 11.30 6.07 4.29
C SER A 81 12.54 5.21 4.04
N ASP A 82 13.07 4.60 5.10
CA ASP A 82 14.19 3.66 4.95
C ASP A 82 13.81 2.49 4.02
N THR A 83 14.82 1.84 3.45
CA THR A 83 14.62 0.68 2.58
C THR A 83 13.82 -0.41 3.27
N GLU A 84 14.10 -0.72 4.53
CA GLU A 84 13.37 -1.77 5.26
C GLU A 84 11.89 -1.40 5.45
N ASP A 85 11.59 -0.13 5.75
CA ASP A 85 10.23 0.38 5.92
C ASP A 85 9.44 0.36 4.60
N ARG A 86 10.11 0.69 3.49
CA ARG A 86 9.51 0.62 2.15
C ARG A 86 9.22 -0.81 1.74
N GLU A 87 10.14 -1.73 1.98
CA GLU A 87 9.92 -3.16 1.71
C GLU A 87 8.75 -3.70 2.55
N ARG A 88 8.66 -3.28 3.82
CA ARG A 88 7.53 -3.62 4.68
C ARG A 88 6.21 -3.06 4.15
N CYS A 89 6.21 -1.81 3.68
CA CYS A 89 5.05 -1.20 3.04
C CYS A 89 4.62 -1.97 1.78
N ILE A 90 5.56 -2.29 0.89
CA ILE A 90 5.33 -3.09 -0.32
C ILE A 90 4.64 -4.40 0.03
N LEU A 91 5.16 -5.12 1.03
CA LEU A 91 4.58 -6.39 1.48
C LEU A 91 3.11 -6.26 1.91
N TYR A 92 2.73 -5.18 2.59
CA TYR A 92 1.32 -4.95 2.95
C TYR A 92 0.46 -4.47 1.78
N LEU A 93 1.03 -3.73 0.83
CA LEU A 93 0.32 -3.36 -0.40
C LEU A 93 0.05 -4.61 -1.25
N GLU A 94 1.01 -5.53 -1.38
CA GLU A 94 0.82 -6.80 -2.09
C GLU A 94 -0.19 -7.72 -1.39
N GLN A 95 -0.19 -7.78 -0.05
CA GLN A 95 -1.25 -8.45 0.71
C GLN A 95 -2.62 -7.78 0.51
N THR A 96 -2.66 -6.46 0.34
CA THR A 96 -3.91 -5.74 0.02
C THR A 96 -4.41 -6.13 -1.37
N LEU A 97 -3.52 -6.20 -2.36
CA LEU A 97 -3.86 -6.68 -3.72
C LEU A 97 -4.38 -8.14 -3.68
N GLU A 98 -3.76 -9.01 -2.88
CA GLU A 98 -4.27 -10.36 -2.64
C GLU A 98 -5.68 -10.35 -2.02
N ALA A 99 -5.90 -9.53 -0.99
CA ALA A 99 -7.17 -9.46 -0.27
C ALA A 99 -8.32 -9.02 -1.18
N VAL A 100 -8.06 -8.09 -2.12
CA VAL A 100 -9.05 -7.62 -3.09
C VAL A 100 -9.23 -8.53 -4.31
N GLY A 101 -8.49 -9.65 -4.38
CA GLY A 101 -8.67 -10.68 -5.40
C GLY A 101 -7.79 -10.55 -6.64
N VAL A 102 -6.75 -9.69 -6.62
CA VAL A 102 -5.78 -9.63 -7.73
C VAL A 102 -5.08 -10.99 -7.85
N PRO A 103 -4.88 -11.54 -9.07
CA PRO A 103 -4.21 -12.83 -9.23
C PRO A 103 -2.70 -12.71 -8.95
N PRO A 104 -2.04 -13.79 -8.47
CA PRO A 104 -0.61 -13.78 -8.13
C PRO A 104 0.30 -13.24 -9.26
N SER A 105 -0.04 -13.53 -10.52
CA SER A 105 0.69 -13.04 -11.69
C SER A 105 0.68 -11.51 -11.84
N GLU A 106 -0.25 -10.82 -11.20
CA GLU A 106 -0.42 -9.37 -11.27
C GLU A 106 -0.15 -8.67 -9.93
N ARG A 107 0.16 -9.39 -8.85
CA ARG A 107 0.34 -8.79 -7.51
C ARG A 107 1.65 -8.04 -7.33
N ALA A 108 2.62 -8.24 -8.21
CA ALA A 108 3.89 -7.53 -8.15
C ALA A 108 3.65 -6.01 -8.10
N ILE A 109 4.07 -5.37 -7.00
CA ILE A 109 3.76 -3.96 -6.75
C ILE A 109 4.23 -3.03 -7.87
N SER A 110 5.31 -3.39 -8.56
CA SER A 110 5.87 -2.64 -9.70
C SER A 110 4.91 -2.47 -10.88
N LYS A 111 3.85 -3.29 -10.97
CA LYS A 111 2.77 -3.15 -11.97
C LYS A 111 1.74 -2.08 -11.60
N TRP A 112 1.67 -1.76 -10.31
CA TRP A 112 0.68 -0.86 -9.72
C TRP A 112 1.25 0.51 -9.43
N LEU A 113 2.56 0.60 -9.20
CA LEU A 113 3.23 1.89 -9.05
C LEU A 113 3.46 2.53 -10.42
N PRO A 114 3.51 3.87 -10.49
CA PRO A 114 4.05 4.56 -11.66
C PRO A 114 5.51 4.12 -11.87
N PRO A 115 6.02 4.18 -13.13
CA PRO A 115 7.44 4.01 -13.36
C PRO A 115 8.22 4.98 -12.46
N PHE A 116 9.27 4.48 -11.83
CA PHE A 116 10.10 5.26 -10.92
C PHE A 116 10.60 6.52 -11.65
N ASP A 117 10.13 7.68 -11.21
CA ASP A 117 10.43 8.96 -11.85
C ASP A 117 11.65 9.58 -11.18
N LEU A 118 12.81 9.44 -11.84
CA LEU A 118 14.07 10.02 -11.38
C LEU A 118 14.02 11.55 -11.28
N THR A 119 13.05 12.20 -11.95
CA THR A 119 12.88 13.66 -11.94
C THR A 119 12.29 14.14 -10.62
N ALA A 120 11.38 13.38 -10.00
CA ALA A 120 10.81 13.70 -8.70
C ALA A 120 11.87 13.72 -7.59
N MET A 121 12.84 12.79 -7.59
CA MET A 121 13.94 12.78 -6.62
C MET A 121 14.85 14.01 -6.68
N LEU A 122 15.04 14.57 -7.88
CA LEU A 122 15.88 15.75 -8.09
C LEU A 122 15.15 17.08 -7.80
N ALA A 123 13.82 17.04 -7.62
CA ALA A 123 12.98 18.21 -7.43
C ALA A 123 12.72 18.57 -5.95
N HIS A 124 13.11 17.72 -5.00
CA HIS A 124 13.12 18.07 -3.58
C HIS A 124 14.47 18.71 -3.23
N PRO A 125 14.56 20.04 -3.03
CA PRO A 125 15.78 20.64 -2.53
C PRO A 125 16.08 20.00 -1.17
N HIS A 126 17.31 19.48 -1.05
CA HIS A 126 17.95 19.15 0.21
C HIS A 126 17.64 20.29 1.19
N LEU A 127 16.79 20.04 2.19
CA LEU A 127 16.64 20.98 3.30
C LEU A 127 17.92 20.84 4.12
N GLU A 128 18.95 21.55 3.66
CA GLU A 128 20.06 21.95 4.50
C GLU A 128 19.47 22.78 5.66
N ASN A 129 19.50 22.24 6.86
CA ASN A 129 19.55 22.99 8.11
C ASN A 129 20.49 22.27 9.08
#